data_AF-A0A183KSB1-F1
#
_entry.id   AF-A0A183KSB1-F1
#
_cell.length_a   1.000
_cell.length_b   1.000
_cell.length_c   1.000
_cell.angle_alpha   90.00
_cell.angle_beta   90.00
_cell.angle_gamma   90.00
#
_symmetry.space_group_name_H-M   'P 1'
#
loop_
_entity.id
_entity.type
_entity.pdbx_description
1 polymer ?
#
loop_
_entity_poly.entity_id
_entity_poly.type
_entity_poly.pdbx_seq_one_letter_code
_entity_poly.pdbx_strand_id
1 'polypeptide(L)'
;MKQLYDTRKKLAGKYSKLKKPTRDEEGKPVTEIHGQKKRWVEYFEELLNRPAPFNPPDIEAAPTNLPIDFAPPTIEEIEMAIR
;
A
#
# COMPACT_ATOMS: atom_id res chain seq x y z
N MET A 1 14.19 5.13 16.61
CA MET A 1 13.51 5.82 15.48
C MET A 1 14.32 5.93 14.17
N LYS A 2 15.60 6.34 14.20
CA LYS A 2 16.41 6.55 12.98
C LYS A 2 16.50 5.33 12.03
N GLN A 3 16.68 4.12 12.57
CA GLN A 3 16.77 2.90 11.76
C GLN A 3 15.49 2.59 10.96
N LEU A 4 14.31 2.85 11.54
CA LEU A 4 13.03 2.67 10.85
C LEU A 4 12.86 3.69 9.72
N TYR A 5 13.19 4.96 9.97
CA TYR A 5 13.16 6.00 8.96
C TYR A 5 14.13 5.71 7.80
N ASP A 6 15.36 5.33 8.10
CA ASP A 6 16.39 5.01 7.09
C ASP A 6 16.01 3.78 6.27
N THR A 7 15.43 2.75 6.92
CA THR A 7 14.95 1.54 6.23
C THR A 7 13.76 1.86 5.32
N ARG A 8 12.78 2.64 5.79
CA ARG A 8 11.62 3.07 5.00
C ARG A 8 12.02 3.95 3.82
N LYS A 9 12.97 4.87 4.02
CA LYS A 9 13.51 5.75 2.97
C LYS A 9 14.27 4.96 1.90
N LYS A 10 15.06 3.95 2.30
CA LYS A 10 15.77 3.05 1.38
C LYS A 10 14.80 2.17 0.57
N LEU A 11 13.70 1.72 1.17
CA LEU A 11 12.65 1.00 0.44
C LEU A 11 11.90 1.94 -0.51
N ALA A 12 11.46 3.12 -0.06
CA ALA A 12 10.74 4.09 -0.88
C ALA A 12 11.53 4.56 -2.12
N GLY A 13 12.85 4.74 -2.00
CA GLY A 13 13.72 5.08 -3.13
C GLY A 13 13.70 4.06 -4.28
N LYS A 14 13.50 2.76 -3.97
CA LYS A 14 13.41 1.68 -4.96
C LYS A 14 12.09 1.69 -5.74
N TYR A 15 11.02 2.29 -5.21
CA TYR A 15 9.69 2.34 -5.84
C TYR A 15 9.42 3.62 -6.65
N SER A 16 10.36 4.58 -6.66
CA SER A 16 10.18 5.90 -7.31
C SER A 16 10.04 5.84 -8.84
N LYS A 17 10.26 4.67 -9.47
CA LYS A 17 10.06 4.44 -10.90
C LYS A 17 8.97 3.40 -11.20
N LEU A 18 7.84 3.43 -10.50
CA LEU A 18 6.58 2.89 -11.06
C LEU A 18 5.87 3.97 -11.88
N LYS A 19 6.56 4.45 -12.92
CA LYS A 19 5.92 5.15 -14.05
C LYS A 19 5.64 4.14 -15.17
N LYS A 20 5.31 2.89 -14.82
CA LYS A 20 4.78 1.95 -15.80
C LYS A 20 3.32 2.32 -16.00
N PRO A 21 2.92 2.90 -17.15
CA PRO A 21 1.51 2.99 -17.48
C PRO A 21 0.94 1.58 -17.35
N THR A 22 -0.17 1.46 -16.61
CA THR A 22 -0.95 0.23 -16.58
C THR A 22 -1.20 -0.19 -18.02
N ARG A 23 -0.83 -1.42 -18.37
CA ARG A 23 -1.07 -1.96 -19.70
C ARG A 23 -2.44 -2.64 -19.71
N ASP A 24 -3.13 -2.54 -20.84
CA ASP A 24 -4.33 -3.34 -21.09
C ASP A 24 -3.97 -4.84 -21.27
N GLU A 25 -4.97 -5.69 -21.52
CA GLU A 25 -4.76 -7.14 -21.70
C GLU A 25 -3.93 -7.43 -22.97
N GLU A 26 -3.89 -6.47 -23.90
CA GLU A 26 -3.15 -6.46 -25.15
C GLU A 26 -1.74 -5.85 -25.04
N GLY A 27 -1.33 -5.41 -23.84
CA GLY A 27 0.01 -4.92 -23.56
C GLY A 27 0.28 -3.47 -24.01
N LYS A 28 -0.73 -2.72 -24.45
CA LYS A 28 -0.60 -1.31 -24.84
C LYS A 28 -0.64 -0.40 -23.61
N PRO A 29 0.20 0.66 -23.57
CA PRO A 29 0.12 1.65 -22.50
C PRO A 29 -1.25 2.34 -22.58
N VAL A 30 -2.03 2.30 -21.50
CA VAL A 30 -3.36 2.91 -21.45
C VAL A 30 -3.21 4.44 -21.52
N THR A 31 -3.18 4.97 -22.75
CA THR A 31 -3.17 6.41 -23.07
C THR A 31 -4.55 7.03 -23.01
N GLU A 32 -5.59 6.25 -22.69
CA GLU A 32 -6.97 6.69 -22.69
C GLU A 32 -7.52 6.65 -21.26
N ILE A 33 -7.39 7.77 -20.56
CA ILE A 33 -7.89 8.00 -19.19
C ILE A 33 -9.36 7.55 -19.06
N HIS A 34 -10.15 7.66 -20.14
CA HIS A 34 -11.53 7.19 -20.19
C HIS A 34 -11.66 5.66 -20.14
N GLY A 35 -10.86 4.93 -20.93
CA GLY A 35 -10.84 3.47 -20.91
C GLY A 35 -10.36 2.92 -19.56
N GLN A 36 -9.35 3.56 -18.95
CA GLN A 36 -8.89 3.19 -17.62
C GLN A 36 -9.98 3.38 -16.56
N LYS A 37 -10.66 4.53 -16.57
CA LYS A 37 -11.78 4.80 -15.65
C LYS A 37 -12.91 3.79 -15.81
N LYS A 38 -13.28 3.43 -17.04
CA LYS A 38 -14.33 2.43 -17.29
C LYS A 38 -13.96 1.07 -16.70
N ARG A 39 -12.73 0.61 -16.94
CA ARG A 39 -12.22 -0.64 -16.35
C ARG A 39 -12.16 -0.59 -14.82
N TRP A 40 -11.79 0.56 -14.22
CA TRP A 40 -11.83 0.75 -12.77
C TRP A 40 -13.26 0.65 -12.21
N VAL A 41 -14.24 1.29 -12.88
CA VAL A 41 -15.64 1.23 -12.46
C VAL A 41 -16.16 -0.20 -12.47
N GLU A 42 -15.95 -0.94 -13.57
CA GLU A 42 -16.37 -2.34 -13.69
C GLU A 42 -15.70 -3.23 -12.63
N TYR A 43 -14.39 -3.10 -12.42
CA TYR A 43 -13.65 -3.86 -11.41
C TYR A 43 -14.14 -3.60 -9.98
N PHE A 44 -14.37 -2.33 -9.63
CA PHE A 44 -14.85 -1.98 -8.29
C PHE A 44 -16.32 -2.37 -8.09
N GLU A 45 -17.15 -2.27 -9.11
CA GLU A 45 -18.53 -2.73 -9.07
C GLU A 45 -18.60 -4.24 -8.81
N GLU A 46 -17.79 -5.04 -9.50
CA GLU A 46 -17.70 -6.48 -9.25
C GLU A 46 -17.19 -6.76 -7.83
N LEU A 47 -16.11 -6.10 -7.41
CA LEU A 47 -15.47 -6.33 -6.12
C LEU A 47 -16.39 -5.98 -4.94
N LEU A 48 -17.11 -4.86 -5.01
CA LEU A 48 -17.97 -4.36 -3.93
C LEU A 48 -19.31 -5.08 -3.86
N ASN A 49 -19.82 -5.58 -4.99
CA ASN A 49 -21.07 -6.35 -5.05
C ASN A 49 -20.84 -7.87 -4.92
N ARG A 50 -19.59 -8.33 -4.85
CA ARG A 50 -19.27 -9.74 -4.67
C ARG A 50 -19.80 -10.23 -3.32
N PRO A 51 -20.59 -11.32 -3.28
CA PRO A 51 -21.04 -11.89 -2.03
C PRO A 51 -19.85 -12.41 -1.22
N ALA A 52 -19.99 -12.42 0.11
CA ALA A 52 -18.96 -12.99 0.99
C ALA A 52 -18.64 -14.43 0.54
N PRO A 53 -17.36 -14.80 0.41
CA PRO A 53 -17.00 -16.16 0.04
C PRO A 53 -17.54 -17.14 1.09
N PHE A 54 -18.06 -18.29 0.63
CA PHE A 54 -18.60 -19.34 1.51
C PHE A 54 -17.57 -19.87 2.50
N ASN A 55 -16.30 -19.90 2.09
CA ASN A 55 -15.21 -20.27 2.96
C ASN A 55 -14.57 -18.99 3.49
N PRO A 56 -14.41 -18.85 4.82
CA PRO A 56 -13.62 -17.76 5.35
C PRO A 56 -12.20 -17.85 4.77
N PRO A 57 -11.56 -16.72 4.45
CA PRO A 57 -10.15 -16.71 4.13
C PRO A 57 -9.36 -17.36 5.27
N ASP A 58 -8.54 -18.36 4.94
CA ASP A 58 -7.59 -18.94 5.88
C ASP A 58 -6.44 -17.95 6.07
N ILE A 59 -6.67 -16.95 6.91
CA ILE A 59 -5.71 -15.91 7.26
C ILE A 59 -5.17 -16.24 8.63
N GLU A 60 -3.90 -16.65 8.68
CA GLU A 60 -3.17 -16.78 9.94
C GLU A 60 -3.21 -15.44 10.68
N ALA A 61 -3.53 -15.49 11.97
CA ALA A 61 -3.52 -14.31 12.81
C ALA A 61 -2.12 -13.68 12.77
N ALA A 62 -2.05 -12.39 12.42
CA ALA A 62 -0.80 -11.66 12.51
C ALA A 62 -0.26 -11.77 13.95
N PRO A 63 1.05 -12.01 14.13
CA PRO A 63 1.64 -12.06 15.47
C PRO A 63 1.31 -10.78 16.23
N THR A 64 0.50 -10.91 17.29
CA THR A 64 0.01 -9.76 18.08
C THR A 64 1.14 -9.05 18.82
N ASN A 65 2.24 -9.75 19.07
CA ASN A 65 3.36 -9.26 19.86
C ASN A 65 4.46 -8.69 18.98
N LEU A 66 4.14 -7.68 18.17
CA LEU A 66 5.18 -6.78 17.68
C LEU A 66 5.61 -5.91 18.86
N PRO A 67 6.90 -5.86 19.24
CA PRO A 67 7.41 -4.96 20.27
C PRO A 67 7.43 -3.53 19.69
N ILE A 68 6.25 -2.99 19.47
CA ILE A 68 6.02 -1.62 19.05
C ILE A 68 5.59 -0.88 20.31
N ASP A 69 6.35 0.14 20.66
CA ASP A 69 5.97 1.05 21.72
C ASP A 69 4.78 1.90 21.23
N PHE A 70 3.65 1.79 21.94
CA PHE A 70 2.46 2.59 21.70
C PHE A 70 2.44 3.87 22.56
N ALA A 71 3.46 4.10 23.37
CA ALA A 71 3.58 5.33 24.14
C ALA A 71 3.73 6.55 23.20
N PRO A 72 3.24 7.72 23.62
CA PRO A 72 3.55 8.97 22.94
C PRO A 72 5.06 9.21 22.93
N PRO A 73 5.63 9.75 21.84
CA PRO A 73 7.06 10.06 21.78
C PRO A 73 7.44 11.14 22.78
N THR A 74 8.65 11.06 23.33
CA THR A 74 9.14 12.09 24.26
C THR A 74 9.58 13.35 23.51
N ILE A 75 9.66 14.48 24.22
CA ILE A 75 10.09 15.76 23.64
C ILE A 75 11.52 15.63 23.09
N GLU A 76 12.40 14.91 23.78
CA GLU A 76 13.78 14.66 23.36
C GLU A 76 13.84 13.82 22.08
N GLU A 77 12.96 12.83 21.93
CA GLU A 77 12.84 12.04 20.70
C GLU A 77 12.38 12.89 19.52
N ILE A 78 11.45 13.82 19.77
CA ILE A 78 10.96 14.78 18.76
C ILE A 78 12.07 15.75 18.36
N GLU A 79 12.77 16.35 19.33
CA GLU A 79 13.89 17.28 19.07
C GLU A 79 15.05 16.61 18.33
N MET A 80 15.39 15.38 18.71
CA MET A 80 16.43 14.59 18.03
C MET A 80 16.03 14.20 16.60
N ALA A 81 14.73 14.05 16.31
CA ALA A 81 14.24 13.72 14.97
C ALA A 81 14.11 14.93 14.03
N ILE A 82 13.92 16.13 14.57
CA ILE A 82 13.81 17.38 13.79
C ILE A 82 15.19 17.93 13.37
N ARG A 83 16.25 17.61 14.13
CA ARG A 83 17.64 18.02 13.85
C ARG A 83 18.25 17.31 12.63
#